data_AF-A0A2T1DZR5-F1
#
_entry.id   AF-A0A2T1DZR5-F1
#
_cell.length_a   1.000
_cell.length_b   1.000
_cell.length_c   1.000
_cell.angle_alpha   90.00
_cell.angle_beta   90.00
_cell.angle_gamma   90.00
#
_symmetry.space_group_name_H-M   'P 1'
#
loop_
_entity.id
_entity.type
_entity.pdbx_description
1 polymer ?
#
loop_
_entity_poly.entity_id
_entity_poly.type
_entity_poly.pdbx_seq_one_letter_code
_entity_poly.pdbx_strand_id
1 'polypeptide(L)'
;MSFDWSQYLNLAKELAGQATIPAEQEARLRDAISRSYYAAFILSRNYLRDKQGHSLPKTSDIHRYVWQEFDINPDSRYQLIADNLAVLRRYRNQADYDDNFPLLSAIATIAIKRSQEIIYNLNNL
;
A
#
# COMPACT_ATOMS: atom_id res chain seq x y z
N MET A 1 -14.80 12.39 14.08
CA MET A 1 -13.53 12.60 13.34
C MET A 1 -13.21 11.28 12.63
N SER A 2 -13.01 11.27 11.32
CA SER A 2 -12.51 10.09 10.61
C SER A 2 -10.98 10.11 10.60
N PHE A 3 -10.36 8.93 10.65
CA PHE A 3 -8.91 8.81 10.52
C PHE A 3 -8.48 9.11 9.08
N ASP A 4 -7.48 9.97 8.90
CA ASP A 4 -6.86 10.24 7.61
C ASP A 4 -5.85 9.14 7.27
N TRP A 5 -6.26 8.21 6.41
CA TRP A 5 -5.43 7.07 6.00
C TRP A 5 -4.17 7.48 5.21
N SER A 6 -4.11 8.70 4.66
CA SER A 6 -2.89 9.19 4.02
C SER A 6 -1.74 9.40 5.01
N GLN A 7 -2.05 9.55 6.31
CA GLN A 7 -1.04 9.68 7.37
C GLN A 7 -0.18 8.43 7.51
N TYR A 8 -0.66 7.24 7.10
CA TYR A 8 0.19 6.05 7.05
C TYR A 8 1.32 6.18 6.03
N LEU A 9 1.13 6.89 4.92
CA LEU A 9 2.21 7.14 3.98
C LEU A 9 3.24 8.12 4.56
N ASN A 10 2.82 9.11 5.35
CA ASN A 10 3.74 9.99 6.06
C ASN A 10 4.57 9.21 7.08
N LEU A 11 3.91 8.35 7.87
CA LEU A 11 4.60 7.47 8.81
C LEU A 11 5.57 6.52 8.10
N ALA A 12 5.18 5.96 6.94
CA ALA A 12 6.08 5.10 6.16
C ALA A 12 7.38 5.82 5.76
N LYS A 13 7.29 7.09 5.34
CA LYS A 13 8.46 7.91 4.99
C LYS A 13 9.35 8.18 6.20
N GLU A 14 8.76 8.45 7.35
CA GLU A 14 9.50 8.65 8.60
C GLU A 14 10.24 7.37 9.01
N LEU A 15 9.55 6.22 8.96
CA LEU A 15 10.12 4.92 9.33
C LEU A 15 11.27 4.52 8.40
N ALA A 16 11.13 4.76 7.09
CA ALA A 16 12.18 4.50 6.11
C ALA A 16 13.42 5.41 6.24
N GLY A 17 13.37 6.43 7.10
CA GLY A 17 14.53 7.23 7.48
C GLY A 17 15.63 6.42 8.16
N GLN A 18 16.76 7.09 8.44
CA GLN A 18 17.92 6.47 9.07
C GLN A 18 17.63 6.14 10.54
N ALA A 19 17.85 4.88 10.94
CA ALA A 19 17.88 4.44 12.31
C ALA A 19 19.33 4.36 12.82
N THR A 20 19.49 4.47 14.15
CA THR A 20 20.81 4.43 14.78
C THR A 20 21.29 2.99 15.04
N ILE A 21 20.37 2.01 15.04
CA ILE A 21 20.65 0.60 15.37
C ILE A 21 20.14 -0.33 14.24
N PRO A 22 20.92 -1.33 13.79
CA PRO A 22 20.53 -2.20 12.66
C PRO A 22 19.24 -3.01 12.84
N ALA A 23 19.02 -3.60 14.02
CA ALA A 23 17.79 -4.37 14.28
C ALA A 23 16.53 -3.47 14.25
N GLU A 24 16.66 -2.24 14.74
CA GLU A 24 15.61 -1.22 14.63
C GLU A 24 15.40 -0.80 13.17
N GLN A 25 16.47 -0.73 12.37
CA GLN A 25 16.37 -0.40 10.94
C GLN A 25 15.52 -1.43 10.18
N GLU A 26 15.71 -2.73 10.42
CA GLU A 26 14.91 -3.76 9.78
C GLU A 26 13.43 -3.65 10.14
N ALA A 27 13.11 -3.57 11.45
CA ALA A 27 11.73 -3.42 11.92
C ALA A 27 11.06 -2.18 11.31
N ARG A 28 11.75 -1.03 11.31
CA ARG A 28 11.25 0.22 10.73
C ARG A 28 10.99 0.10 9.22
N LEU A 29 11.89 -0.54 8.47
CA LEU A 29 11.71 -0.70 7.03
C LEU A 29 10.56 -1.66 6.69
N ARG A 30 10.41 -2.75 7.45
CA ARG A 30 9.26 -3.67 7.33
C ARG A 30 7.96 -2.93 7.61
N ASP A 31 7.91 -2.15 8.69
CA ASP A 31 6.74 -1.33 9.00
C ASP A 31 6.49 -0.25 7.95
N ALA A 32 7.53 0.36 7.38
CA ALA A 32 7.37 1.34 6.30
C ALA A 32 6.68 0.72 5.07
N ILE A 33 7.01 -0.53 4.71
CA ILE A 33 6.33 -1.27 3.64
C ILE A 33 4.86 -1.50 4.01
N SER A 34 4.59 -1.97 5.22
CA SER A 34 3.23 -2.27 5.67
C SER A 34 2.37 -1.01 5.77
N ARG A 35 2.91 0.11 6.26
CA ARG A 35 2.21 1.40 6.28
C ARG A 35 1.98 1.96 4.87
N SER A 36 2.93 1.81 3.95
CA SER A 36 2.75 2.17 2.53
C SER A 36 1.61 1.38 1.90
N TYR A 37 1.57 0.05 2.13
CA TYR A 37 0.49 -0.79 1.64
C TYR A 37 -0.87 -0.36 2.20
N TYR A 38 -0.98 -0.18 3.51
CA TYR A 38 -2.26 0.15 4.13
C TYR A 38 -2.79 1.53 3.72
N ALA A 39 -1.91 2.53 3.54
CA ALA A 39 -2.31 3.84 3.01
C ALA A 39 -2.98 3.68 1.65
N ALA A 40 -2.27 3.07 0.69
CA ALA A 40 -2.76 2.85 -0.66
C ALA A 40 -4.03 1.99 -0.70
N PHE A 41 -3.98 0.81 -0.07
CA PHE A 41 -5.09 -0.15 -0.07
C PHE A 41 -6.38 0.45 0.51
N ILE A 42 -6.31 1.12 1.65
CA ILE A 42 -7.51 1.64 2.30
C ILE A 42 -8.10 2.80 1.52
N LEU A 43 -7.27 3.67 0.96
CA LEU A 43 -7.75 4.76 0.10
C LEU A 43 -8.40 4.22 -1.19
N SER A 44 -7.78 3.25 -1.85
CA SER A 44 -8.38 2.54 -3.01
C SER A 44 -9.69 1.85 -2.64
N ARG A 45 -9.72 1.12 -1.52
CA ARG A 45 -10.92 0.45 -1.02
C ARG A 45 -12.05 1.45 -0.75
N ASN A 46 -11.73 2.57 -0.11
CA ASN A 46 -12.71 3.61 0.20
C ASN A 46 -13.19 4.29 -1.08
N TYR A 47 -12.33 4.50 -2.08
CA TYR A 47 -12.73 5.00 -3.39
C TYR A 47 -13.78 4.08 -4.05
N LEU A 48 -13.54 2.77 -4.12
CA LEU A 48 -14.52 1.82 -4.67
C LEU A 48 -15.87 1.90 -3.94
N ARG A 49 -15.85 2.01 -2.60
CA ARG A 49 -17.07 2.10 -1.78
C ARG A 49 -17.79 3.44 -1.94
N ASP A 50 -17.08 4.54 -1.75
CA ASP A 50 -17.65 5.87 -1.56
C ASP A 50 -17.88 6.61 -2.89
N LYS A 51 -17.10 6.30 -3.93
CA LYS A 51 -17.17 6.95 -5.24
C LYS A 51 -17.81 6.07 -6.30
N GLN A 52 -17.60 4.75 -6.24
CA GLN A 52 -18.15 3.81 -7.22
C GLN A 52 -19.30 2.95 -6.68
N GLY A 53 -19.62 3.04 -5.38
CA GLY A 53 -20.77 2.37 -4.79
C GLY A 53 -20.61 0.85 -4.61
N HIS A 54 -19.39 0.33 -4.61
CA HIS A 54 -19.15 -1.10 -4.47
C HIS A 54 -19.55 -1.61 -3.07
N SER A 55 -20.22 -2.76 -3.03
CA SER A 55 -20.45 -3.52 -1.79
C SER A 55 -19.21 -4.36 -1.47
N LEU A 56 -18.42 -3.90 -0.51
CA LEU A 56 -17.14 -4.51 -0.18
C LEU A 56 -17.28 -5.83 0.59
N PRO A 57 -16.52 -6.89 0.22
CA PRO A 57 -16.39 -8.09 1.05
C PRO A 57 -15.93 -7.78 2.48
N LYS A 58 -16.48 -8.50 3.46
CA LYS A 58 -16.10 -8.39 4.88
C LYS A 58 -15.03 -9.42 5.32
N THR A 59 -14.49 -10.19 4.38
CA THR A 59 -13.49 -11.23 4.62
C THR A 59 -12.08 -10.74 4.25
N SER A 60 -11.06 -11.54 4.53
CA SER A 60 -9.68 -11.30 4.06
C SER A 60 -9.55 -11.19 2.54
N ASP A 61 -10.54 -11.69 1.78
CA ASP A 61 -10.56 -11.58 0.33
C ASP A 61 -10.70 -10.14 -0.16
N ILE A 62 -11.07 -9.20 0.71
CA ILE A 62 -11.12 -7.77 0.39
C ILE A 62 -9.80 -7.27 -0.20
N HIS A 63 -8.66 -7.79 0.25
CA HIS A 63 -7.35 -7.42 -0.27
C HIS A 63 -7.13 -7.87 -1.72
N ARG A 64 -7.81 -8.94 -2.16
CA ARG A 64 -7.76 -9.42 -3.55
C ARG A 64 -8.78 -8.65 -4.39
N TYR A 65 -10.00 -8.58 -3.87
CA TYR A 65 -11.12 -7.87 -4.49
C TYR A 65 -10.71 -6.47 -4.94
N VAL A 66 -10.14 -5.65 -4.04
CA VAL A 66 -9.86 -4.24 -4.36
C VAL A 66 -8.98 -4.09 -5.60
N TRP A 67 -7.84 -4.79 -5.71
CA TRP A 67 -6.99 -4.60 -6.89
C TRP A 67 -7.63 -5.18 -8.16
N GLN A 68 -8.40 -6.27 -8.07
CA GLN A 68 -9.11 -6.85 -9.21
C GLN A 68 -10.20 -5.92 -9.76
N GLU A 69 -10.91 -5.20 -8.90
CA GLU A 69 -11.91 -4.22 -9.36
C GLU A 69 -11.26 -3.04 -10.10
N PHE A 70 -10.03 -2.66 -9.75
CA PHE A 70 -9.28 -1.70 -10.56
C PHE A 70 -8.81 -2.34 -11.89
N ASP A 71 -8.39 -3.61 -11.86
CA ASP A 71 -7.83 -4.36 -12.99
C ASP A 71 -8.84 -4.63 -14.13
N ILE A 72 -10.14 -4.67 -13.84
CA ILE A 72 -11.16 -4.86 -14.89
C ILE A 72 -11.46 -3.58 -15.68
N ASN A 73 -11.00 -2.41 -15.21
CA ASN A 73 -11.26 -1.13 -15.87
C ASN A 73 -10.17 -0.83 -16.92
N PRO A 74 -10.51 -0.59 -18.19
CA PRO A 74 -9.52 -0.41 -19.26
C PRO A 74 -8.74 0.92 -19.20
N ASP A 75 -9.13 1.88 -18.35
CA ASP A 75 -8.37 3.12 -18.16
C ASP A 75 -6.98 2.81 -17.58
N SER A 76 -5.93 3.32 -18.21
CA SER A 76 -4.54 3.04 -17.83
C SER A 76 -4.19 3.45 -16.40
N ARG A 77 -4.88 4.43 -15.82
CA ARG A 77 -4.71 4.83 -14.42
C ARG A 77 -5.27 3.79 -13.47
N TYR A 78 -6.39 3.15 -13.83
CA TYR A 78 -6.95 2.05 -13.03
C TYR A 78 -6.03 0.83 -13.08
N GLN A 79 -5.53 0.46 -14.27
CA GLN A 79 -4.55 -0.62 -14.45
C GLN A 79 -3.30 -0.39 -13.60
N LEU A 80 -2.76 0.83 -13.62
CA LEU A 80 -1.60 1.20 -12.81
C LEU A 80 -1.87 1.06 -11.31
N ILE A 81 -3.07 1.45 -10.85
CA ILE A 81 -3.46 1.28 -9.44
C ILE A 81 -3.54 -0.21 -9.09
N ALA A 82 -4.15 -1.03 -9.94
CA ALA A 82 -4.26 -2.47 -9.74
C ALA A 82 -2.89 -3.15 -9.61
N ASP A 83 -1.99 -2.90 -10.56
CA ASP A 83 -0.63 -3.44 -10.58
C ASP A 83 0.14 -3.05 -9.32
N ASN A 84 0.11 -1.77 -8.97
CA ASN A 84 0.79 -1.27 -7.78
C ASN A 84 0.22 -1.88 -6.48
N LEU A 85 -1.10 -2.05 -6.38
CA LEU A 85 -1.73 -2.68 -5.21
C LEU A 85 -1.34 -4.15 -5.08
N ALA A 86 -1.33 -4.89 -6.19
CA ALA A 86 -0.94 -6.30 -6.23
C ALA A 86 0.54 -6.47 -5.83
N VAL A 87 1.43 -5.59 -6.32
CA VAL A 87 2.84 -5.56 -5.92
C VAL A 87 3.00 -5.22 -4.43
N LEU A 88 2.37 -4.15 -3.96
CA LEU A 88 2.48 -3.74 -2.55
C LEU A 88 1.97 -4.80 -1.59
N ARG A 89 0.91 -5.52 -1.94
CA ARG A 89 0.42 -6.64 -1.13
C ARG A 89 1.46 -7.73 -0.97
N ARG A 90 2.18 -8.09 -2.05
CA ARG A 90 3.25 -9.09 -2.00
C ARG A 90 4.39 -8.63 -1.09
N TYR A 91 4.85 -7.38 -1.24
CA TYR A 91 5.89 -6.83 -0.36
C TYR A 91 5.47 -6.78 1.10
N ARG A 92 4.23 -6.40 1.38
CA ARG A 92 3.70 -6.36 2.75
C ARG A 92 3.61 -7.76 3.36
N ASN A 93 3.19 -8.77 2.59
CA ASN A 93 3.18 -10.14 3.10
C ASN A 93 4.58 -10.63 3.47
N GLN A 94 5.59 -10.37 2.62
CA GLN A 94 6.97 -10.71 2.91
C GLN A 94 7.51 -9.92 4.12
N ALA A 95 7.20 -8.61 4.21
CA ALA A 95 7.61 -7.77 5.34
C ALA A 95 7.08 -8.28 6.68
N ASP A 96 5.81 -8.71 6.71
CA ASP A 96 5.12 -9.07 7.95
C ASP A 96 5.39 -10.52 8.40
N TYR A 97 5.73 -11.44 7.48
CA TYR A 97 5.72 -12.88 7.78
C TYR A 97 7.00 -13.65 7.43
N ASP A 98 7.88 -13.12 6.58
CA ASP A 98 9.08 -13.86 6.18
C ASP A 98 10.27 -13.48 7.06
N ASP A 99 10.94 -14.49 7.63
CA ASP A 99 12.14 -14.32 8.46
C ASP A 99 13.27 -13.59 7.71
N ASN A 100 13.37 -13.80 6.39
CA ASN A 100 14.40 -13.22 5.55
C ASN A 100 13.80 -12.31 4.47
N PHE A 101 14.24 -11.05 4.43
CA PHE A 101 13.82 -10.09 3.41
C PHE A 101 15.02 -9.43 2.71
N PRO A 102 15.56 -10.05 1.64
CA PRO A 102 16.64 -9.47 0.86
C PRO A 102 16.24 -8.13 0.24
N LEU A 103 17.20 -7.20 0.16
CA LEU A 103 17.00 -5.87 -0.45
C LEU A 103 15.92 -5.01 0.24
N LEU A 104 15.64 -5.27 1.51
CA LEU A 104 14.58 -4.61 2.30
C LEU A 104 14.55 -3.08 2.15
N SER A 105 15.71 -2.40 2.23
CA SER A 105 15.78 -0.94 2.10
C SER A 105 15.34 -0.43 0.72
N ALA A 106 15.78 -1.10 -0.34
CA ALA A 106 15.36 -0.77 -1.70
C ALA A 106 13.85 -1.01 -1.89
N ILE A 107 13.34 -2.11 -1.34
CA ILE A 107 11.93 -2.47 -1.43
C ILE A 107 11.04 -1.51 -0.63
N ALA A 108 11.47 -1.07 0.56
CA ALA A 108 10.77 -0.03 1.31
C ALA A 108 10.66 1.28 0.53
N THR A 109 11.75 1.69 -0.14
CA THR A 109 11.75 2.87 -1.01
C THR A 109 10.77 2.70 -2.19
N ILE A 110 10.76 1.54 -2.83
CA ILE A 110 9.82 1.22 -3.92
C ILE A 110 8.38 1.22 -3.40
N ALA A 111 8.12 0.64 -2.23
CA ALA A 111 6.79 0.57 -1.65
C ALA A 111 6.20 1.97 -1.38
N ILE A 112 7.00 2.88 -0.83
CA ILE A 112 6.62 4.28 -0.62
C ILE A 112 6.27 4.94 -1.96
N LYS A 113 7.13 4.79 -2.98
CA LYS A 113 6.90 5.38 -4.31
C LYS A 113 5.62 4.87 -4.97
N ARG A 114 5.38 3.55 -4.93
CA ARG A 114 4.16 2.94 -5.48
C ARG A 114 2.90 3.40 -4.73
N SER A 115 2.98 3.52 -3.40
CA SER A 115 1.87 4.06 -2.61
C SER A 115 1.60 5.53 -2.96
N GLN A 116 2.63 6.35 -3.16
CA GLN A 116 2.48 7.74 -3.62
C GLN A 116 1.79 7.78 -4.98
N GLU A 117 2.20 6.92 -5.92
CA GLU A 117 1.66 6.86 -7.26
C GLU A 117 0.18 6.45 -7.28
N ILE A 118 -0.21 5.45 -6.48
CA ILE A 118 -1.62 5.07 -6.30
C ILE A 118 -2.44 6.26 -5.80
N ILE A 119 -1.99 6.91 -4.71
CA ILE A 119 -2.74 8.00 -4.09
C ILE A 119 -2.86 9.20 -5.04
N TYR A 120 -1.78 9.50 -5.77
CA TYR A 120 -1.82 10.52 -6.81
C TYR A 120 -2.87 10.20 -7.88
N ASN A 121 -2.85 8.98 -8.44
CA ASN A 121 -3.80 8.61 -9.49
C ASN A 121 -5.24 8.60 -8.96
N LEU A 122 -5.50 8.06 -7.77
CA LEU A 122 -6.82 8.08 -7.13
C LEU A 122 -7.40 9.50 -6.99
N ASN A 123 -6.57 10.47 -6.62
CA ASN A 123 -7.01 11.87 -6.46
C ASN A 123 -7.29 12.56 -7.80
N ASN A 124 -6.90 11.94 -8.92
CA ASN A 124 -7.07 12.44 -10.28
C ASN A 124 -8.00 11.55 -11.12
N LEU A 125 -8.73 10.61 -10.51
CA LEU A 125 -9.83 9.85 -11.11
C LEU A 125 -11.15 10.62 -10.99
#